data_AF-A0A1L9QMD6-F1
#
_entry.id   AF-A0A1L9QMD6-F1
#
_cell.length_a   1.000
_cell.length_b   1.000
_cell.length_c   1.000
_cell.angle_alpha   90.00
_cell.angle_beta   90.00
_cell.angle_gamma   90.00
#
_symmetry.space_group_name_H-M   'P 1'
#
loop_
_entity.id
_entity.type
_entity.pdbx_description
1 polymer ?
#
loop_
_entity_poly.entity_id
_entity_poly.type
_entity_poly.pdbx_seq_one_letter_code
_entity_poly.pdbx_strand_id
1 'polypeptide(L)'
;MGTPEAPEWVAADIVAVLYPTYAKTSRAKVWANVRSEWKGMHKVHTHGTTQMIVTLFEPGLYHLITRSKSPLAIPFQKWVFEEVLPSIRKSGSYSGNCLWGRRTLSLLLIKLIKILY
;
A
#
# COMPACT_ATOMS: atom_id res chain seq x y z
N MET A 1 -1.40 11.54 -6.81
CA MET A 1 -2.57 12.35 -6.37
C MET A 1 -2.29 13.02 -5.03
N GLY A 2 -1.63 12.37 -4.07
CA GLY A 2 -1.29 13.00 -2.78
C GLY A 2 -0.01 13.85 -2.79
N THR A 3 0.17 14.63 -1.73
CA THR A 3 1.42 15.34 -1.42
C THR A 3 2.31 14.48 -0.51
N PRO A 4 3.60 14.82 -0.31
CA PRO A 4 4.46 14.08 0.63
C PRO A 4 3.90 14.01 2.06
N GLU A 5 3.16 15.02 2.49
CA GLU A 5 2.58 15.15 3.83
C GLU A 5 1.24 14.44 3.97
N ALA A 6 0.53 14.27 2.85
CA ALA A 6 -0.77 13.62 2.77
C ALA A 6 -0.80 12.73 1.53
N PRO A 7 -0.14 11.56 1.59
CA PRO A 7 -0.07 10.69 0.43
C PRO A 7 -1.43 10.04 0.15
N GLU A 8 -1.73 9.91 -1.13
CA GLU A 8 -2.97 9.33 -1.62
C GLU A 8 -2.69 8.36 -2.77
N TRP A 9 -3.38 7.22 -2.70
CA TRP A 9 -3.26 6.13 -3.66
C TRP A 9 -4.62 5.78 -4.26
N VAL A 10 -4.65 5.34 -5.51
CA VAL A 10 -5.88 4.89 -6.16
C VAL A 10 -6.30 3.54 -5.58
N ALA A 11 -7.51 3.46 -5.03
CA ALA A 11 -8.00 2.25 -4.35
C ALA A 11 -8.06 1.04 -5.29
N ALA A 12 -8.47 1.29 -6.55
CA ALA A 12 -8.57 0.26 -7.57
C ALA A 12 -7.22 -0.40 -7.86
N ASP A 13 -6.14 0.37 -7.90
CA ASP A 13 -4.79 -0.13 -8.20
C ASP A 13 -4.24 -0.96 -7.06
N ILE A 14 -4.41 -0.49 -5.81
CA ILE A 14 -4.03 -1.25 -4.61
C ILE A 14 -4.70 -2.63 -4.62
N VAL A 15 -6.01 -2.68 -4.89
CA VAL A 15 -6.74 -3.94 -4.88
C VAL A 15 -6.41 -4.81 -6.09
N ALA A 16 -6.10 -4.21 -7.24
CA ALA A 16 -5.61 -4.97 -8.40
C ALA A 16 -4.27 -5.65 -8.08
N VAL A 17 -3.37 -4.98 -7.35
CA VAL A 17 -2.09 -5.57 -6.88
C VAL A 17 -2.34 -6.67 -5.86
N LEU A 18 -3.16 -6.41 -4.83
CA LEU A 18 -3.41 -7.39 -3.77
C LEU A 18 -4.21 -8.60 -4.27
N TYR A 19 -5.11 -8.41 -5.23
CA TYR A 19 -6.07 -9.41 -5.71
C TYR A 19 -6.20 -9.37 -7.24
N PRO A 20 -5.18 -9.83 -7.99
CA PRO A 20 -5.17 -9.75 -9.44
C PRO A 20 -6.30 -10.55 -10.10
N THR A 21 -6.72 -11.65 -9.46
CA THR A 21 -7.78 -12.54 -9.97
C THR A 21 -9.20 -12.02 -9.73
N TYR A 22 -9.38 -10.98 -8.91
CA TYR A 22 -10.72 -10.48 -8.60
C TYR A 22 -11.31 -9.74 -9.79
N ALA A 23 -12.59 -10.01 -10.11
CA ALA A 23 -13.35 -9.25 -11.07
C ALA A 23 -13.53 -7.78 -10.61
N LYS A 24 -13.65 -6.85 -11.56
CA LYS A 24 -13.79 -5.40 -11.27
C LYS A 24 -14.91 -5.09 -10.26
N THR A 25 -16.05 -5.76 -10.37
CA THR A 25 -17.20 -5.61 -9.45
C THR A 25 -16.87 -6.06 -8.03
N SER A 26 -16.06 -7.10 -7.87
CA SER A 26 -15.60 -7.58 -6.55
C SER A 26 -14.57 -6.65 -5.94
N ARG A 27 -13.74 -5.97 -6.75
CA ARG A 27 -12.73 -5.02 -6.26
C ARG A 27 -13.37 -3.86 -5.50
N ALA A 28 -14.46 -3.31 -6.03
CA ALA A 28 -15.20 -2.22 -5.39
C ALA A 28 -15.70 -2.55 -3.98
N LYS A 29 -16.01 -3.83 -3.71
CA LYS A 29 -16.45 -4.29 -2.39
C LYS A 29 -15.33 -4.32 -1.36
N VAL A 30 -14.07 -4.47 -1.80
CA VAL A 30 -12.90 -4.59 -0.89
C VAL A 30 -12.69 -3.29 -0.11
N TRP A 31 -12.75 -2.13 -0.79
CA TRP A 31 -12.61 -0.83 -0.13
C TRP A 31 -13.94 -0.24 0.35
N ALA A 32 -15.09 -0.88 0.09
CA ALA A 32 -16.38 -0.39 0.54
C ALA A 32 -16.43 -0.22 2.07
N ASN A 33 -15.88 -1.18 2.81
CA ASN A 33 -15.85 -1.19 4.28
C ASN A 33 -14.76 -0.30 4.90
N VAL A 34 -13.90 0.33 4.10
CA VAL A 34 -12.95 1.31 4.63
C VAL A 34 -13.72 2.54 5.10
N ARG A 35 -13.30 3.15 6.21
CA ARG A 35 -13.96 4.33 6.76
C ARG A 35 -13.94 5.51 5.79
N SER A 36 -14.96 6.36 5.83
CA SER A 36 -15.10 7.48 4.90
C SER A 36 -14.01 8.53 5.05
N GLU A 37 -13.53 8.78 6.26
CA GLU A 37 -12.46 9.74 6.55
C GLU A 37 -11.10 9.34 5.95
N TRP A 38 -10.94 8.07 5.58
CA TRP A 38 -9.70 7.57 4.96
C TRP A 38 -9.81 7.41 3.45
N LYS A 39 -10.89 7.94 2.85
CA LYS A 39 -11.15 7.93 1.41
C LYS A 39 -11.12 9.34 0.85
N GLY A 40 -10.55 9.47 -0.33
CA GLY A 40 -10.68 10.64 -1.20
C GLY A 40 -11.49 10.31 -2.45
N MET A 41 -11.98 11.36 -3.11
CA MET A 41 -12.62 11.26 -4.42
C MET A 41 -11.99 12.28 -5.36
N HIS A 42 -11.47 11.80 -6.48
CA HIS A 42 -10.86 12.66 -7.49
C HIS A 42 -11.62 12.56 -8.81
N LYS A 43 -11.81 13.72 -9.45
CA LYS A 43 -12.32 13.80 -10.82
C LYS A 43 -11.15 13.64 -11.77
N VAL A 44 -11.16 12.58 -12.57
CA VAL A 44 -10.16 12.36 -13.61
C VAL A 44 -10.86 12.39 -14.95
N HIS A 45 -10.31 13.17 -15.88
CA HIS A 45 -10.81 13.22 -17.24
C HIS A 45 -10.12 12.14 -18.07
N THR A 46 -10.89 11.16 -18.53
CA THR A 46 -10.37 9.99 -19.26
C THR A 46 -11.23 9.77 -20.51
N HIS A 47 -10.60 9.72 -21.69
CA HIS A 47 -11.27 9.44 -22.98
C HIS A 47 -12.57 10.26 -23.20
N GLY A 48 -12.51 11.57 -22.97
CA GLY A 48 -13.63 12.49 -23.19
C GLY A 48 -14.74 12.43 -22.13
N THR A 49 -14.63 11.57 -21.12
CA THR A 49 -15.57 11.50 -20.00
C THR A 49 -14.87 11.76 -18.67
N THR A 50 -15.51 12.52 -17.79
CA THR A 50 -15.03 12.72 -16.42
C THR A 50 -15.48 11.55 -15.56
N GLN A 51 -14.53 10.82 -14.99
CA GLN A 51 -14.75 9.68 -14.10
C GLN A 51 -14.37 10.06 -12.67
N MET A 52 -15.19 9.63 -11.70
CA MET A 52 -14.86 9.73 -10.27
C MET A 52 -14.05 8.51 -9.87
N ILE A 53 -12.83 8.72 -9.38
CA ILE A 53 -11.99 7.65 -8.81
C ILE A 53 -11.93 7.79 -7.29
N VAL A 54 -11.93 6.64 -6.61
CA VAL A 54 -11.75 6.57 -5.16
C VAL A 54 -10.26 6.46 -4.85
N THR A 55 -9.76 7.36 -4.02
CA THR A 55 -8.41 7.29 -3.45
C THR A 55 -8.48 6.89 -1.99
N LEU A 56 -7.36 6.39 -1.48
CA LEU A 56 -7.18 6.07 -0.06
C LEU A 56 -6.02 6.89 0.47
N PHE A 57 -6.23 7.47 1.65
CA PHE A 57 -5.16 8.00 2.47
C PHE A 57 -4.41 6.85 3.15
N GLU A 58 -3.26 7.18 3.75
CA GLU A 58 -2.37 6.22 4.40
C GLU A 58 -3.05 5.32 5.43
N PRO A 59 -3.93 5.82 6.33
CA PRO A 59 -4.65 4.94 7.25
C PRO A 59 -5.57 3.94 6.54
N GLY A 60 -6.18 4.35 5.41
CA GLY A 60 -7.02 3.49 4.58
C GLY A 60 -6.22 2.41 3.85
N LEU A 61 -5.03 2.76 3.37
CA LEU A 61 -4.07 1.81 2.78
C LEU A 61 -3.66 0.75 3.80
N TYR A 62 -3.22 1.17 4.99
CA TYR A 62 -2.82 0.24 6.05
C TYR A 62 -3.98 -0.63 6.54
N HIS A 63 -5.20 -0.08 6.62
CA HIS A 63 -6.39 -0.87 6.93
C HIS A 63 -6.62 -1.99 5.90
N LEU A 64 -6.47 -1.69 4.61
CA LEU A 64 -6.62 -2.71 3.56
C LEU A 64 -5.53 -3.78 3.64
N ILE A 65 -4.27 -3.38 3.79
CA ILE A 65 -3.15 -4.32 3.80
C ILE A 65 -3.27 -5.25 5.01
N THR A 66 -3.55 -4.72 6.20
CA THR A 66 -3.65 -5.50 7.44
C THR A 66 -4.80 -6.51 7.44
N ARG A 67 -5.91 -6.22 6.76
CA ARG A 67 -7.05 -7.15 6.63
C ARG A 67 -6.90 -8.11 5.45
N SER A 68 -5.98 -7.84 4.54
CA SER A 68 -5.81 -8.65 3.34
C SER A 68 -5.27 -10.04 3.68
N LYS A 69 -5.79 -11.05 2.97
CA LYS A 69 -5.24 -12.42 2.99
C LYS A 69 -4.30 -12.68 1.80
N SER A 70 -3.93 -11.63 1.05
CA SER A 70 -3.06 -11.76 -0.12
C SER A 70 -1.66 -12.19 0.30
N PRO A 71 -1.01 -13.13 -0.43
CA PRO A 71 0.38 -13.51 -0.15
C PRO A 71 1.35 -12.31 -0.25
N LEU A 72 1.00 -11.27 -1.01
CA LEU A 72 1.79 -10.03 -1.08
C LEU A 72 1.68 -9.16 0.18
N ALA A 73 0.56 -9.26 0.90
CA ALA A 73 0.34 -8.48 2.13
C ALA A 73 1.00 -9.13 3.35
N ILE A 74 1.14 -10.46 3.37
CA ILE A 74 1.65 -11.22 4.52
C ILE A 74 3.06 -10.76 4.97
N PRO A 75 4.06 -10.58 4.08
CA PRO A 75 5.39 -10.13 4.49
C PRO A 75 5.35 -8.76 5.19
N PHE A 76 4.55 -7.83 4.66
CA PHE A 76 4.37 -6.52 5.27
C PHE A 76 3.68 -6.63 6.64
N GLN A 77 2.62 -7.41 6.75
CA GLN A 77 1.93 -7.66 8.03
C GLN A 77 2.88 -8.24 9.08
N LYS A 78 3.67 -9.26 8.72
CA LYS A 78 4.66 -9.85 9.63
C LYS A 78 5.70 -8.84 10.07
N TRP A 79 6.27 -8.08 9.13
CA TRP A 79 7.23 -7.03 9.46
C TRP A 79 6.63 -6.00 10.43
N VAL A 80 5.41 -5.51 10.16
CA VAL A 80 4.74 -4.56 11.05
C VAL A 80 4.47 -5.17 12.43
N PHE A 81 3.90 -6.37 12.49
CA PHE A 81 3.42 -6.97 13.74
C PHE A 81 4.50 -7.63 14.59
N GLU A 82 5.54 -8.18 13.99
CA GLU A 82 6.61 -8.90 14.67
C GLU A 82 7.84 -8.02 14.92
N GLU A 83 8.10 -7.04 14.06
CA GLU A 83 9.29 -6.18 14.16
C GLU A 83 8.93 -4.76 14.60
N VAL A 84 8.09 -4.05 13.82
CA VAL A 84 7.85 -2.61 14.03
C VAL A 84 7.11 -2.34 15.33
N LEU A 85 5.91 -2.90 15.51
CA LEU A 85 5.09 -2.64 16.69
C LEU A 85 5.75 -3.15 17.98
N PRO A 86 6.37 -4.33 18.04
CA PRO A 86 7.08 -4.78 19.23
C PRO A 86 8.29 -3.90 19.57
N SER A 87 8.99 -3.36 18.56
CA SER A 87 10.09 -2.41 18.78
C SER A 87 9.56 -1.12 19.39
N ILE A 88 8.55 -0.49 18.77
CA ILE A 88 7.92 0.74 19.30
C ILE A 88 7.45 0.53 20.75
N ARG A 89 6.81 -0.61 21.06
CA ARG A 89 6.35 -0.92 22.41
C ARG A 89 7.51 -1.01 23.42
N LYS A 90 8.68 -1.51 23.02
CA LYS A 90 9.85 -1.70 23.90
C LYS A 90 10.71 -0.46 24.05
N SER A 91 11.04 0.20 22.94
CA SER A 91 11.97 1.33 22.90
C SER A 91 11.29 2.69 22.81
N GLY A 92 9.97 2.76 22.61
CA GLY A 92 9.26 4.01 22.37
C GLY A 92 9.45 4.58 20.96
N SER A 93 10.29 3.95 20.13
CA SER A 93 10.54 4.34 18.75
C SER A 93 10.90 3.12 17.90
N TYR A 94 10.68 3.22 16.59
CA TYR A 94 11.26 2.33 15.59
C TYR A 94 12.38 3.06 14.89
N SER A 95 13.62 2.85 15.35
CA SER A 95 14.79 3.20 14.55
C SER A 95 14.94 2.11 13.52
N GLY A 96 14.50 2.36 12.28
CA GLY A 96 14.65 1.42 11.19
C GLY A 96 16.09 0.96 11.11
N ASN A 97 16.36 -0.24 11.62
CA ASN A 97 17.69 -0.81 11.58
C ASN A 97 17.92 -1.14 10.12
N CYS A 98 18.51 -0.21 9.37
CA CYS A 98 18.86 -0.40 7.98
C CYS A 98 20.02 -1.39 7.89
N LEU A 99 19.74 -2.67 8.15
CA LEU A 99 20.60 -3.79 7.81
C LEU A 99 20.56 -4.10 6.31
N TRP A 100 19.72 -3.40 5.54
CA TRP A 100 19.82 -3.28 4.08
C TRP A 100 21.12 -2.63 3.60
N GLY A 101 21.95 -2.09 4.51
CA GLY A 101 23.26 -1.53 4.21
C GLY A 101 24.44 -2.51 4.19
N ARG A 102 24.35 -3.76 4.68
CA ARG A 102 25.53 -4.66 4.71
C ARG A 102 25.17 -6.15 4.63
N ARG A 103 24.91 -6.65 3.42
CA ARG A 103 25.67 -7.74 2.76
C ARG A 103 24.84 -8.48 1.69
N THR A 104 25.40 -8.43 0.47
CA THR A 104 25.44 -9.46 -0.59
C THR A 104 24.21 -9.86 -1.40
N LEU A 105 22.96 -9.53 -1.06
CA LEU A 105 21.80 -9.80 -1.95
C LEU A 105 21.14 -8.56 -2.58
N SER A 106 21.47 -7.36 -2.10
CA SER A 106 20.85 -6.10 -2.56
C SER A 106 21.27 -5.65 -3.97
N LEU A 107 22.44 -6.07 -4.46
CA LEU A 107 22.94 -5.64 -5.77
C LEU A 107 22.15 -6.25 -6.95
N LEU A 108 21.59 -7.45 -6.81
CA LEU A 108 20.80 -8.10 -7.88
C LEU A 108 19.39 -7.49 -8.01
N LEU A 109 18.76 -7.14 -6.90
CA LEU A 109 17.43 -6.50 -6.89
C LEU A 109 17.49 -5.04 -7.34
N ILE A 110 18.55 -4.29 -6.98
CA ILE A 110 18.76 -2.92 -7.48
C ILE A 110 19.10 -2.91 -8.97
N LYS A 111 19.81 -3.92 -9.50
CA LYS A 111 20.04 -4.08 -10.96
C LYS A 111 18.74 -4.35 -11.73
N LEU A 112 17.82 -5.13 -11.16
CA LEU A 112 16.52 -5.43 -11.77
C LEU A 112 15.57 -4.22 -11.77
N ILE A 113 15.60 -3.41 -10.72
CA ILE A 113 14.76 -2.19 -10.64
C ILE A 113 15.26 -1.08 -11.58
N LYS A 114 16.56 -1.01 -11.90
CA LYS A 114 17.16 -0.01 -12.81
C LYS A 114 17.08 -0.37 -14.30
N ILE A 115 16.64 -1.58 -14.64
CA ILE A 115 16.37 -2.02 -16.04
C ILE A 115 14.92 -1.75 -16.43
N LEU A 116 14.03 -1.52 -15.46
CA LEU A 116 12.58 -1.35 -15.68
C LEU A 116 12.08 0.09 -15.47
N TYR A 117 12.98 1.06 -15.26
CA TYR A 117 12.69 2.50 -15.25
C TYR A 117 13.75 3.28 -16.01
#